data_AF-A0A7W1M6X6-F1
#
_entry.id   AF-A0A7W1M6X6-F1
#
_cell.length_a   1.000
_cell.length_b   1.000
_cell.length_c   1.000
_cell.angle_alpha   90.00
_cell.angle_beta   90.00
_cell.angle_gamma   90.00
#
_symmetry.space_group_name_H-M   'P 1'
#
loop_
_entity.id
_entity.type
_entity.pdbx_description
1 polymer ?
#
loop_
_entity_poly.entity_id
_entity_poly.type
_entity_poly.pdbx_seq_one_letter_code
_entity_poly.pdbx_strand_id
1 'polypeptide(L)'
;MNVDEIRHFLVIYDVRAGNAKVREFEDYDAAVAAYEKIEKEHLGRDDLDIVLLGADSLDTIKRTHSSYFTTTERGFEQLLGDLLTSV
;
A
#
# COMPACT_ATOMS: atom_id res chain seq x y z
N MET A 1 -5.26 15.72 17.06
CA MET A 1 -4.84 14.34 16.76
C MET A 1 -3.70 14.03 17.70
N ASN A 2 -3.79 12.94 18.47
CA ASN A 2 -2.61 12.46 19.18
C ASN A 2 -1.73 11.79 18.12
N VAL A 3 -0.52 12.32 17.91
CA VAL A 3 0.41 11.86 16.86
C VAL A 3 1.10 10.54 17.27
N ASP A 4 0.93 10.16 18.53
CA ASP A 4 1.35 8.87 19.10
C ASP A 4 0.23 7.83 18.83
N GLU A 5 0.32 6.84 17.97
CA GLU A 5 1.42 6.22 17.22
C GLU A 5 0.94 6.01 15.76
N ILE A 6 1.35 6.85 14.81
CA ILE A 6 1.16 6.50 13.40
C ILE A 6 1.96 5.23 13.13
N ARG A 7 1.29 4.18 12.66
CA ARG A 7 1.93 2.96 12.20
C ARG A 7 2.09 2.99 10.69
N HIS A 8 3.11 2.30 10.21
CA HIS A 8 3.45 2.23 8.80
C HIS A 8 3.15 0.84 8.25
N PHE A 9 2.45 0.78 7.14
CA PHE A 9 2.01 -0.45 6.50
C PHE A 9 2.57 -0.52 5.09
N LEU A 10 3.53 -1.42 4.87
CA LEU A 10 4.00 -1.77 3.54
C LEU A 10 3.03 -2.79 2.93
N VAL A 11 2.32 -2.38 1.89
CA VAL A 11 1.38 -3.21 1.13
C VAL A 11 2.06 -3.63 -0.16
N ILE A 12 2.07 -4.94 -0.41
CA ILE A 12 2.52 -5.55 -1.66
C ILE A 12 1.31 -6.26 -2.25
N TYR A 13 0.71 -5.67 -3.27
CA TYR A 13 -0.45 -6.21 -3.96
C TYR A 13 -0.04 -6.88 -5.26
N ASP A 14 -0.37 -8.16 -5.40
CA ASP A 14 -0.17 -8.91 -6.64
C ASP A 14 -1.45 -8.82 -7.47
N VAL A 15 -1.36 -8.07 -8.59
CA VAL A 15 -2.50 -7.78 -9.47
C VAL A 15 -3.02 -9.06 -10.12
N ARG A 16 -2.12 -10.01 -10.43
CA ARG A 16 -2.49 -11.28 -11.08
C ARG A 16 -3.15 -12.24 -10.10
N ALA A 17 -2.67 -12.28 -8.87
CA ALA A 17 -3.23 -13.14 -7.83
C ALA A 17 -4.42 -12.49 -7.10
N GLY A 18 -4.64 -11.19 -7.26
CA GLY A 18 -5.71 -10.44 -6.63
C GLY A 18 -5.61 -10.43 -5.10
N ASN A 19 -4.40 -10.42 -4.54
CA ASN A 19 -4.19 -10.44 -3.10
C ASN A 19 -3.10 -9.48 -2.63
N ALA A 20 -3.24 -9.01 -1.39
CA ALA A 20 -2.25 -8.17 -0.73
C ALA A 20 -1.54 -8.92 0.39
N LYS A 21 -0.23 -8.69 0.49
CA LYS A 21 0.56 -8.94 1.70
C LYS A 21 0.82 -7.61 2.38
N VAL A 22 0.70 -7.59 3.70
CA VAL A 22 0.94 -6.37 4.50
C VAL A 22 1.98 -6.65 5.56
N ARG A 23 2.90 -5.70 5.72
CA ARG A 23 3.88 -5.67 6.82
C ARG A 23 3.73 -4.37 7.59
N GLU A 24 3.64 -4.48 8.90
CA GLU A 24 3.47 -3.35 9.81
C GLU A 24 4.80 -2.97 10.46
N PHE A 25 5.00 -1.67 10.66
CA PHE A 25 6.18 -1.09 11.30
C PHE A 25 5.75 0.04 12.22
N GLU A 26 6.37 0.10 13.40
CA GLU A 26 6.27 1.26 14.31
C GLU A 26 7.29 2.34 13.94
N ASP A 27 8.45 1.93 13.41
CA ASP A 27 9.54 2.82 13.02
C ASP A 27 9.46 3.20 11.53
N TYR A 28 9.46 4.51 11.26
CA TYR A 28 9.34 5.03 9.90
C TYR A 28 10.54 4.66 9.02
N ASP A 29 11.76 4.80 9.54
CA ASP A 29 12.99 4.55 8.77
C ASP A 29 13.09 3.07 8.37
N ALA A 30 12.72 2.16 9.27
CA ALA A 30 12.61 0.73 8.97
C ALA A 30 11.57 0.43 7.88
N ALA A 31 10.45 1.16 7.89
CA ALA A 31 9.39 1.01 6.90
C ALA A 31 9.85 1.49 5.51
N VAL A 32 10.53 2.64 5.44
CA VAL A 32 11.12 3.18 4.21
C VAL A 32 12.21 2.25 3.67
N ALA A 33 13.14 1.79 4.52
CA ALA A 33 14.18 0.86 4.09
C ALA A 33 13.61 -0.46 3.56
N ALA A 34 12.52 -0.96 4.15
CA ALA A 34 11.82 -2.13 3.66
C ALA A 34 11.13 -1.87 2.32
N TYR A 35 10.51 -0.70 2.14
CA TYR A 35 9.89 -0.28 0.89
C TYR A 35 10.91 -0.22 -0.25
N GLU A 36 12.01 0.55 -0.08
CA GLU A 36 13.06 0.72 -1.08
C GLU A 36 13.68 -0.62 -1.50
N LYS A 37 13.90 -1.52 -0.53
CA LYS A 37 14.42 -2.86 -0.79
C LYS A 37 13.47 -3.65 -1.69
N ILE A 38 12.18 -3.68 -1.36
CA ILE A 38 11.18 -4.46 -2.10
C ILE A 38 10.94 -3.88 -3.50
N GLU A 39 10.87 -2.56 -3.61
CA GLU A 39 10.76 -1.87 -4.90
C GLU A 39 11.96 -2.23 -5.80
N LYS A 40 13.17 -2.17 -5.26
CA LYS A 40 14.39 -2.53 -5.98
C LYS A 40 14.44 -4.01 -6.38
N GLU A 41 14.00 -4.92 -5.51
CA GLU A 41 13.94 -6.36 -5.78
C GLU A 41 12.92 -6.71 -6.89
N HIS A 42 11.91 -5.87 -7.08
CA HIS A 42 10.85 -6.07 -8.06
C HIS A 42 10.85 -5.04 -9.19
N LEU A 43 11.95 -4.32 -9.38
CA LEU A 43 12.09 -3.33 -10.43
C LEU A 43 11.79 -3.95 -11.81
N GLY A 44 10.89 -3.31 -12.56
CA GLY A 44 10.46 -3.77 -13.89
C GLY A 44 9.33 -4.80 -13.88
N ARG A 45 8.79 -5.16 -12.72
CA ARG A 45 7.51 -5.87 -12.62
C ARG A 45 6.35 -4.89 -12.63
N ASP A 46 5.44 -5.06 -13.56
CA ASP A 46 4.20 -4.29 -13.73
C ASP A 46 2.99 -4.97 -13.07
N ASP A 47 3.17 -6.18 -12.57
CA ASP A 47 2.12 -6.99 -11.94
C ASP A 47 2.09 -6.89 -10.41
N LEU A 48 2.94 -6.03 -9.82
CA LEU A 48 2.97 -5.75 -8.39
C LEU A 48 2.74 -4.25 -8.14
N ASP A 49 1.85 -3.94 -7.21
CA ASP A 49 1.72 -2.60 -6.63
C ASP A 49 2.32 -2.60 -5.23
N ILE A 50 3.34 -1.76 -5.01
CA ILE A 50 4.12 -1.69 -3.78
C ILE A 50 3.93 -0.28 -3.23
N VAL A 51 3.27 -0.16 -2.07
CA VAL A 51 2.97 1.13 -1.45
C VAL A 51 3.24 1.13 0.04
N LEU A 52 3.65 2.28 0.57
CA LEU A 52 3.85 2.52 2.00
C LEU A 52 2.79 3.49 2.51
N LEU A 53 1.98 3.05 3.48
CA LEU A 53 0.85 3.81 4.01
C LEU A 53 1.03 4.09 5.51
N GLY A 54 0.67 5.29 5.95
CA GLY A 54 0.61 5.64 7.37
C GLY A 54 -0.83 5.67 7.87
N ALA A 55 -1.14 5.00 8.99
CA ALA A 55 -2.45 5.05 9.63
C ALA A 55 -2.38 4.72 11.12
N ASP A 56 -3.47 4.97 11.84
CA ASP A 56 -3.62 4.54 13.23
C ASP A 56 -3.74 3.02 13.39
N SER A 57 -4.14 2.30 12.34
CA SER A 57 -4.44 0.87 12.38
C SER A 57 -4.57 0.26 10.99
N LEU A 58 -4.38 -1.07 10.90
CA LEU A 58 -4.64 -1.82 9.68
C LEU A 58 -6.12 -1.77 9.26
N ASP A 59 -7.05 -1.66 10.21
CA ASP A 59 -8.49 -1.54 9.91
C ASP A 59 -8.78 -0.24 9.14
N THR A 60 -8.17 0.88 9.56
CA THR A 60 -8.24 2.14 8.83
C THR A 60 -7.70 2.01 7.40
N ILE A 61 -6.58 1.30 7.20
CA ILE A 61 -6.07 1.02 5.85
C ILE A 61 -7.06 0.18 5.04
N LYS A 62 -7.61 -0.91 5.61
CA LYS A 62 -8.60 -1.75 4.92
C LYS A 62 -9.88 -0.99 4.55
N ARG A 63 -10.30 -0.02 5.36
CA ARG A 63 -11.49 0.80 5.08
C ARG A 63 -11.24 1.85 3.99
N THR A 64 -10.05 2.47 3.99
CA THR A 64 -9.70 3.57 3.08
C THR A 64 -9.10 3.11 1.76
N HIS A 65 -8.47 1.93 1.74
CA HIS A 65 -7.80 1.31 0.60
C HIS A 65 -8.31 -0.12 0.38
N SER A 66 -9.63 -0.31 0.47
CA SER A 66 -10.29 -1.62 0.49
C SER A 66 -10.04 -2.49 -0.75
N SER A 67 -9.69 -1.89 -1.89
CA SER A 67 -9.36 -2.58 -3.14
C SER A 67 -8.23 -3.60 -3.03
N TYR A 68 -7.21 -3.30 -2.22
CA TYR A 68 -6.09 -4.21 -2.00
C TYR A 68 -6.54 -5.47 -1.23
N PHE A 69 -7.70 -5.38 -0.55
CA PHE A 69 -8.20 -6.38 0.38
C PHE A 69 -9.51 -7.03 -0.07
N THR A 70 -10.13 -6.55 -1.14
CA THR A 70 -11.40 -7.06 -1.65
C THR A 70 -11.14 -7.97 -2.84
N THR A 71 -11.48 -9.25 -2.71
CA THR A 71 -11.42 -10.24 -3.79
C THR A 71 -12.59 -10.07 -4.76
N THR A 72 -12.74 -8.89 -5.38
CA THR A 72 -13.77 -8.70 -6.40
C THR A 72 -13.19 -8.04 -7.64
N GLU A 73 -13.34 -8.76 -8.73
CA GLU A 73 -12.87 -8.50 -10.08
C GLU A 73 -13.34 -7.13 -10.63
N ARG A 74 -12.49 -6.09 -10.49
CA ARG A 74 -12.18 -5.10 -11.53
C ARG A 74 -11.46 -3.88 -10.95
N GLY A 75 -10.19 -3.77 -11.32
CA GLY A 75 -9.57 -2.56 -11.85
C GLY A 75 -9.57 -1.34 -10.94
N PHE A 76 -8.54 -1.26 -10.11
CA PHE A 76 -8.15 -0.07 -9.34
C PHE A 76 -7.57 1.08 -10.21
N GLU A 77 -7.55 0.91 -11.54
CA GLU A 77 -7.06 1.89 -12.53
C GLU A 77 -7.81 3.23 -12.53
N GLN A 78 -8.97 3.35 -11.88
CA GLN A 78 -9.71 4.61 -11.80
C GLN A 78 -9.33 5.52 -10.61
N LEU A 79 -8.73 4.99 -9.53
CA LEU A 79 -8.53 5.79 -8.31
C LEU A 79 -7.24 6.61 -8.30
N LEU A 80 -6.22 6.22 -9.06
CA LEU A 80 -4.97 6.99 -9.18
C LEU A 80 -4.98 7.99 -10.34
N GLY A 81 -5.84 7.78 -11.35
CA GLY A 81 -6.02 8.73 -12.46
C GLY A 81 -6.63 10.07 -12.02
N ASP A 82 -7.49 10.06 -11.00
CA ASP A 82 -8.19 11.27 -10.53
C ASP A 82 -7.32 12.15 -9.61
N LEU A 83 -6.27 11.58 -8.97
CA LEU A 83 -5.40 12.33 -8.06
C LEU A 83 -4.25 13.06 -8.79
N LEU A 84 -3.85 12.58 -9.98
CA LEU A 84 -2.76 13.15 -10.77
C LEU A 84 -3.23 14.08 -11.91
N THR A 85 -4.54 14.18 -12.16
CA THR A 85 -5.11 15.06 -13.20
C THR A 85 -5.63 16.40 -12.66
N SER A 86 -5.51 16.65 -11.35
CA SER A 86 -6.02 17.89 -10.70
C SER A 86 -4.94 18.95 -10.39
N VAL A 87 -3.80 18.95 -11.08
CA VAL A 87 -2.81 20.06 -11.02
C VAL A 87 -2.43 20.54 -12.41
#